data_AF-A0A930LDI8-F1
#
_entry.id   AF-A0A930LDI8-F1
#
_cell.length_a   1.000
_cell.length_b   1.000
_cell.length_c   1.000
_cell.angle_alpha   90.00
_cell.angle_beta   90.00
_cell.angle_gamma   90.00
#
_symmetry.space_group_name_H-M   'P 1'
#
loop_
_entity.id
_entity.type
_entity.pdbx_description
1 polymer ?
#
loop_
_entity_poly.entity_id
_entity_poly.type
_entity_poly.pdbx_seq_one_letter_code
_entity_poly.pdbx_strand_id
1 'polypeptide(L)'
;MKALISKTIQPDRFPDWLIAASIRDFLATAPSALTVEVVVIHDTEEDAPEAIAALKDPRLQDAQLIYINDEPDTALAMAVTGLNGTIYADSYLLESPDILEGILTSGTDLMLADDVSGDKNILRAFHESVREGKNLPSATLKIVAQSSSNVVAAYERSEEERREQAEVSVGILNDMNNSLADLKTYARNSKAALAAAQAQINSAHVAGSAGPRITNFPPVNYQGNKPIYRVKDLGHMKYLTSFMLGLRDYLQDRLNMRPRLIFIESPSEVNHTHYREFTWVDDSMSDGDPALHAPVVFTSKPTAALLLDKLIKDNRYNAVICVDRTVHSHSHMVIGNASRTVYAANGLSSIAGYVNFPLERLITSHTRYAGTLTYVPMFTQYPDNPNRRVSSYAQLTSQYEALMEGFGSVATRS
;
A
#
# COMPACT_ATOMS: atom_id res chain seq x y z
N MET A 1 34.40 3.01 7.95
CA MET A 1 34.35 4.41 7.45
C MET A 1 33.07 5.09 7.91
N LYS A 2 33.12 6.35 8.33
CA LYS A 2 31.93 7.12 8.76
C LYS A 2 31.58 8.21 7.75
N ALA A 3 30.29 8.40 7.52
CA ALA A 3 29.77 9.33 6.52
C ALA A 3 28.74 10.29 7.13
N LEU A 4 28.85 11.57 6.80
CA LEU A 4 27.89 12.60 7.20
C LEU A 4 27.30 13.26 5.95
N ILE A 5 26.02 13.05 5.72
CA ILE A 5 25.30 13.64 4.60
C ILE A 5 24.73 14.98 5.05
N SER A 6 25.31 16.07 4.57
CA SER A 6 24.89 17.41 4.90
C SER A 6 25.25 18.44 3.84
N LYS A 7 24.36 19.40 3.60
CA LYS A 7 24.61 20.60 2.78
C LYS A 7 25.10 21.79 3.61
N THR A 8 24.83 21.77 4.91
CA THR A 8 25.02 22.92 5.80
C THR A 8 26.25 22.79 6.69
N ILE A 9 26.73 21.57 6.93
CA ILE A 9 27.90 21.32 7.78
C ILE A 9 29.19 21.41 6.96
N GLN A 10 30.16 22.18 7.46
CA GLN A 10 31.44 22.37 6.79
C GLN A 10 32.38 21.16 7.00
N PRO A 11 33.16 20.75 5.96
CA PRO A 11 34.06 19.59 6.01
C PRO A 11 35.11 19.62 7.13
N ASP A 12 35.54 20.80 7.55
CA ASP A 12 36.57 21.02 8.57
C ASP A 12 36.06 20.74 9.99
N ARG A 13 34.74 20.74 10.21
CA ARG A 13 34.12 20.49 11.52
C ARG A 13 34.18 19.02 11.94
N PHE A 14 34.17 18.08 10.98
CA PHE A 14 34.22 16.63 11.23
C PHE A 14 35.36 15.97 10.43
N PRO A 15 36.62 16.12 10.87
CA PRO A 15 37.78 15.70 10.09
C PRO A 15 37.89 14.18 9.87
N ASP A 16 37.31 13.38 10.76
CA ASP A 16 37.29 11.91 10.67
C ASP A 16 36.09 11.35 9.86
N TRP A 17 35.27 12.23 9.31
CA TRP A 17 34.05 11.88 8.59
C TRP A 17 34.15 12.27 7.11
N LEU A 18 33.63 11.41 6.24
CA LEU A 18 33.43 11.79 4.85
C LEU A 18 32.13 12.58 4.73
N ILE A 19 32.24 13.88 4.49
CA ILE A 19 31.08 14.76 4.32
C ILE A 19 30.71 14.84 2.83
N ALA A 20 29.44 14.61 2.53
CA ALA A 20 28.90 14.71 1.17
C ALA A 20 27.55 15.44 1.18
N ALA A 21 27.22 16.13 0.08
CA ALA A 21 25.97 16.89 -0.04
C ALA A 21 24.74 15.98 -0.28
N SER A 22 24.97 14.75 -0.74
CA SER A 22 23.91 13.76 -0.98
C SER A 22 24.41 12.33 -0.78
N ILE A 23 23.47 11.37 -0.66
CA ILE A 23 23.79 9.96 -0.46
C ILE A 23 24.46 9.39 -1.72
N ARG A 24 24.00 9.77 -2.92
CA ARG A 24 24.64 9.38 -4.18
C ARG A 24 26.04 9.97 -4.33
N ASP A 25 26.25 11.21 -3.93
CA ASP A 25 27.57 11.83 -4.00
C ASP A 25 28.58 11.10 -3.09
N PHE A 26 28.16 10.76 -1.86
CA PHE A 26 28.91 9.87 -0.98
C PHE A 26 29.21 8.52 -1.64
N LEU A 27 28.20 7.88 -2.22
CA LEU A 27 28.36 6.58 -2.89
C LEU A 27 29.24 6.64 -4.15
N ALA A 28 29.37 7.80 -4.80
CA ALA A 28 30.23 7.98 -5.96
C ALA A 28 31.69 8.25 -5.57
N THR A 29 31.90 8.92 -4.43
CA THR A 29 33.23 9.29 -3.92
C THR A 29 33.82 8.24 -2.98
N ALA A 30 33.00 7.45 -2.30
CA ALA A 30 33.45 6.39 -1.40
C ALA A 30 34.14 5.24 -2.17
N PRO A 31 35.41 4.91 -1.86
CA PRO A 31 36.11 3.79 -2.48
C PRO A 31 35.36 2.48 -2.25
N SER A 32 35.08 1.73 -3.31
CA SER A 32 34.24 0.51 -3.27
C SER A 32 34.78 -0.63 -2.39
N ALA A 33 36.02 -0.50 -1.88
CA ALA A 33 36.70 -1.50 -1.05
C ALA A 33 36.64 -1.22 0.46
N LEU A 34 36.05 -0.10 0.90
CA LEU A 34 35.96 0.28 2.31
C LEU A 34 34.55 0.03 2.85
N THR A 35 34.45 -0.68 3.98
CA THR A 35 33.18 -0.90 4.68
C THR A 35 32.70 0.41 5.31
N VAL A 36 31.46 0.77 5.03
CA VAL A 36 30.78 1.89 5.67
C VAL A 36 30.24 1.40 7.01
N GLU A 37 30.69 2.00 8.10
CA GLU A 37 30.32 1.63 9.47
C GLU A 37 29.11 2.43 9.95
N VAL A 38 29.08 3.72 9.63
CA VAL A 38 28.05 4.65 10.11
C VAL A 38 27.72 5.64 8.99
N VAL A 39 26.43 5.90 8.79
CA VAL A 39 25.93 7.00 7.95
C VAL A 39 25.00 7.87 8.78
N VAL A 40 25.39 9.11 9.00
CA VAL A 40 24.55 10.14 9.62
C VAL A 40 24.00 11.03 8.52
N ILE A 41 22.69 11.20 8.48
CA ILE A 41 21.98 12.05 7.54
C ILE A 41 21.50 13.26 8.34
N HIS A 42 21.88 14.46 7.93
CA HIS A 42 21.33 15.69 8.49
C HIS A 42 20.37 16.33 7.51
N ASP A 43 20.89 16.70 6.35
CA ASP A 43 20.15 17.24 5.23
C ASP A 43 20.80 16.78 3.91
N THR A 44 19.99 16.58 2.87
CA THR A 44 20.47 16.04 1.58
C THR A 44 19.97 16.92 0.42
N GLU A 45 20.76 17.01 -0.66
CA GLU A 45 20.32 17.65 -1.92
C GLU A 45 19.25 16.83 -2.66
N GLU A 46 19.17 15.54 -2.38
CA GLU A 46 18.21 14.64 -3.00
C GLU A 46 16.80 14.85 -2.44
N ASP A 47 15.82 14.84 -3.34
CA ASP A 47 14.42 14.69 -2.92
C ASP A 47 14.23 13.33 -2.22
N ALA A 48 13.29 13.26 -1.28
CA ALA A 48 13.08 12.08 -0.43
C ALA A 48 13.00 10.74 -1.20
N PRO A 49 12.28 10.61 -2.34
CA PRO A 49 12.25 9.36 -3.10
C PRO A 49 13.63 8.93 -3.64
N GLU A 50 14.46 9.89 -4.01
CA GLU A 50 15.80 9.63 -4.55
C GLU A 50 16.78 9.22 -3.45
N ALA A 51 16.73 9.90 -2.30
CA ALA A 51 17.49 9.56 -1.10
C ALA A 51 17.14 8.14 -0.61
N ILE A 52 15.84 7.80 -0.55
CA ILE A 52 15.35 6.47 -0.17
C ILE A 52 15.86 5.39 -1.13
N ALA A 53 15.94 5.68 -2.43
CA ALA A 53 16.48 4.75 -3.41
C ALA A 53 17.99 4.54 -3.20
N ALA A 54 18.75 5.61 -2.90
CA ALA A 54 20.17 5.54 -2.63
C ALA A 54 20.50 4.79 -1.34
N LEU A 55 19.67 4.91 -0.29
CA LEU A 55 19.82 4.17 0.97
C LEU A 55 19.74 2.65 0.83
N LYS A 56 19.17 2.15 -0.28
CA LYS A 56 19.07 0.70 -0.55
C LYS A 56 20.33 0.12 -1.20
N ASP A 57 21.36 0.93 -1.41
CA ASP A 57 22.63 0.46 -1.98
C ASP A 57 23.23 -0.64 -1.09
N PRO A 58 23.65 -1.79 -1.65
CA PRO A 58 24.22 -2.90 -0.89
C PRO A 58 25.40 -2.51 0.00
N ARG A 59 26.15 -1.45 -0.35
CA ARG A 59 27.29 -0.96 0.43
C ARG A 59 26.90 -0.36 1.78
N LEU A 60 25.62 -0.03 1.97
CA LEU A 60 25.09 0.57 3.20
C LEU A 60 24.31 -0.42 4.07
N GLN A 61 24.14 -1.67 3.64
CA GLN A 61 23.28 -2.65 4.33
C GLN A 61 23.76 -2.99 5.75
N ASP A 62 25.07 -2.96 5.98
CA ASP A 62 25.66 -3.26 7.29
C ASP A 62 26.04 -1.98 8.06
N ALA A 63 25.72 -0.80 7.54
CA ALA A 63 26.06 0.48 8.16
C ALA A 63 24.99 0.87 9.21
N GLN A 64 25.43 1.44 10.32
CA GLN A 64 24.53 2.08 11.27
C GLN A 64 23.98 3.37 10.66
N LEU A 65 22.67 3.42 10.42
CA LEU A 65 21.99 4.58 9.86
C LEU A 65 21.44 5.47 10.98
N ILE A 66 21.74 6.76 10.91
CA ILE A 66 21.22 7.76 11.85
C ILE A 66 20.69 8.95 11.06
N TYR A 67 19.48 9.42 11.38
CA TYR A 67 18.90 10.62 10.80
C TYR A 67 18.72 11.68 11.88
N ILE A 68 19.41 12.82 11.76
CA ILE A 68 19.41 13.92 12.74
C ILE A 68 18.89 15.18 12.06
N ASN A 69 17.67 15.60 12.34
CA ASN A 69 17.11 16.81 11.76
C ASN A 69 16.01 17.38 12.68
N ASP A 70 15.98 18.69 12.89
CA ASP A 70 14.95 19.35 13.72
C ASP A 70 13.53 19.16 13.16
N GLU A 71 13.40 19.07 11.83
CA GLU A 71 12.15 18.84 11.10
C GLU A 71 12.33 17.70 10.09
N PRO A 72 12.33 16.43 10.56
CA PRO A 72 12.66 15.30 9.71
C PRO A 72 11.60 15.06 8.64
N ASP A 73 12.03 14.85 7.39
CA ASP A 73 11.13 14.44 6.30
C ASP A 73 10.47 13.09 6.64
N THR A 74 9.15 13.03 6.62
CA THR A 74 8.39 11.86 7.07
C THR A 74 8.68 10.62 6.24
N ALA A 75 8.86 10.77 4.92
CA ALA A 75 9.10 9.64 4.03
C ALA A 75 10.52 9.07 4.22
N LEU A 76 11.51 9.95 4.37
CA LEU A 76 12.89 9.56 4.63
C LEU A 76 13.06 8.95 6.02
N ALA A 77 12.43 9.53 7.03
CA ALA A 77 12.37 8.98 8.40
C ALA A 77 11.84 7.55 8.40
N MET A 78 10.69 7.30 7.78
CA MET A 78 10.13 5.94 7.68
C MET A 78 11.07 4.96 6.98
N ALA A 79 11.81 5.41 5.97
CA ALA A 79 12.77 4.56 5.27
C ALA A 79 14.00 4.23 6.12
N VAL A 80 14.55 5.21 6.85
CA VAL A 80 15.67 5.01 7.77
C VAL A 80 15.27 4.05 8.89
N THR A 81 14.09 4.22 9.50
CA THR A 81 13.58 3.26 10.49
C THR A 81 13.36 1.86 9.89
N GLY A 82 12.86 1.77 8.66
CA GLY A 82 12.68 0.50 7.95
C GLY A 82 13.98 -0.23 7.62
N LEU A 83 15.10 0.49 7.59
CA LEU A 83 16.46 -0.04 7.43
C LEU A 83 17.18 -0.20 8.78
N ASN A 84 16.44 -0.22 9.90
CA ASN A 84 16.96 -0.38 11.26
C ASN A 84 17.88 0.77 11.72
N GLY A 85 17.65 1.97 11.20
CA GLY A 85 18.32 3.20 11.62
C GLY A 85 17.59 3.97 12.73
N THR A 86 18.31 4.88 13.38
CA THR A 86 17.82 5.71 14.49
C THR A 86 17.52 7.14 14.02
N ILE A 87 16.50 7.78 14.59
CA ILE A 87 16.14 9.17 14.27
C ILE A 87 16.28 10.03 15.52
N TYR A 88 16.90 11.19 15.39
CA TYR A 88 16.97 12.23 16.41
C TYR A 88 16.42 13.54 15.86
N ALA A 89 15.45 14.12 16.54
CA ALA A 89 14.85 15.40 16.18
C ALA A 89 15.58 16.59 16.82
N ASP A 90 16.90 16.51 16.93
CA ASP A 90 17.73 17.50 17.62
C ASP A 90 19.08 17.66 16.92
N SER A 91 19.23 18.75 16.18
CA SER A 91 20.46 19.07 15.45
C SER A 91 21.61 19.50 16.36
N TYR A 92 21.37 19.73 17.65
CA TYR A 92 22.43 19.95 18.65
C TYR A 92 23.45 18.80 18.67
N LEU A 93 23.01 17.59 18.33
CA LEU A 93 23.85 16.40 18.28
C LEU A 93 24.95 16.47 17.20
N LEU A 94 24.83 17.41 16.27
CA LEU A 94 25.82 17.71 15.23
C LEU A 94 26.68 18.94 15.55
N GLU A 95 26.57 19.48 16.78
CA GLU A 95 27.35 20.65 17.15
C GLU A 95 28.84 20.36 17.32
N SER A 96 29.19 19.16 17.75
CA SER A 96 30.58 18.73 17.85
C SER A 96 30.76 17.25 17.49
N PRO A 97 31.92 16.89 16.93
CA PRO A 97 32.30 15.50 16.72
C PRO A 97 32.20 14.67 18.01
N ASP A 98 32.59 15.22 19.15
CA ASP A 98 32.57 14.52 20.43
C ASP A 98 31.15 14.15 20.89
N ILE A 99 30.16 15.01 20.64
CA ILE A 99 28.75 14.74 20.97
C ILE A 99 28.22 13.60 20.08
N LEU A 100 28.49 13.68 18.78
CA LEU A 100 28.06 12.66 17.82
C LEU A 100 28.71 11.30 18.10
N GLU A 101 30.02 11.28 18.39
CA GLU A 101 30.76 10.08 18.78
C GLU A 101 30.29 9.51 20.12
N GLY A 102 29.88 10.37 21.06
CA GLY A 102 29.22 9.97 22.28
C GLY A 102 27.98 9.12 22.01
N ILE A 103 27.10 9.55 21.11
CA ILE A 103 25.87 8.80 20.77
C ILE A 103 26.19 7.49 20.04
N LEU A 104 27.18 7.51 19.15
CA LEU A 104 27.61 6.33 18.40
C LEU A 104 28.22 5.25 19.30
N THR A 105 28.95 5.67 20.33
CA THR A 105 29.55 4.77 21.33
C THR A 105 28.57 4.37 22.43
N SER A 106 27.58 5.21 22.74
CA SER A 106 26.53 5.00 23.74
C SER A 106 25.27 4.33 23.20
N GLY A 107 25.35 3.56 22.09
CA GLY A 107 24.23 2.87 21.43
C GLY A 107 23.38 1.89 22.28
N THR A 108 23.42 1.97 23.61
CA THR A 108 22.61 1.19 24.55
C THR A 108 22.18 1.90 25.84
N ASP A 109 22.50 3.18 26.12
CA ASP A 109 22.02 3.77 27.39
C ASP A 109 21.97 5.32 27.44
N LEU A 110 20.82 5.81 27.90
CA LEU A 110 20.48 7.15 28.41
C LEU A 110 20.41 8.36 27.45
N MET A 111 19.18 8.74 27.12
CA MET A 111 18.78 10.15 27.12
C MET A 111 18.64 10.65 28.57
N LEU A 112 19.64 11.39 29.06
CA LEU A 112 19.48 12.36 30.13
C LEU A 112 20.63 13.37 30.04
N ALA A 113 20.32 14.61 29.68
CA ALA A 113 20.80 15.79 30.37
C ALA A 113 20.56 17.02 29.50
N ASP A 114 19.51 17.78 29.80
CA ASP A 114 19.61 19.22 29.58
C ASP A 114 19.13 20.05 30.78
N ASP A 115 18.31 19.50 31.68
CA ASP A 115 17.76 20.28 32.80
C ASP A 115 18.57 20.25 34.12
N VAL A 116 19.76 19.61 34.14
CA VAL A 116 20.57 19.42 35.38
C VAL A 116 22.01 19.93 35.25
N SER A 117 22.39 20.47 34.08
CA SER A 117 23.76 20.93 33.82
C SER A 117 24.22 22.01 34.80
N GLY A 118 23.32 22.94 35.15
CA GLY A 118 23.54 23.97 36.17
C GLY A 118 23.74 23.42 37.58
N ASP A 119 22.89 22.48 38.00
CA ASP A 119 22.96 21.86 39.33
C ASP A 119 24.19 20.95 39.49
N LYS A 120 24.61 20.26 38.42
CA LYS A 120 25.84 19.46 38.37
C LYS A 120 27.08 20.34 38.53
N ASN A 121 27.09 21.53 37.93
CA ASN A 121 28.19 22.50 38.08
C ASN A 121 28.26 23.06 39.50
N ILE A 122 27.11 23.29 40.15
CA ILE A 122 27.03 23.73 41.55
C ILE A 122 27.56 22.65 42.51
N LEU A 123 27.17 21.38 42.31
CA LEU A 123 27.67 20.26 43.11
C LEU A 123 29.17 20.00 42.90
N ARG A 124 29.68 20.19 41.67
CA ARG A 124 31.12 20.09 41.36
C ARG A 124 31.91 21.21 42.03
N ALA A 125 31.43 22.46 41.97
CA ALA A 125 32.05 23.60 42.63
C ALA A 125 32.04 23.45 44.16
N PHE A 126 30.99 22.84 44.73
CA PHE A 126 30.95 22.48 46.16
C PHE A 126 32.01 21.44 46.51
N HIS A 127 32.11 20.34 45.73
CA HIS A 127 33.11 19.29 45.95
C HIS A 127 34.55 19.85 45.89
N GLU A 128 34.84 20.72 44.92
CA GLU A 128 36.14 21.39 44.80
C GLU A 128 36.42 22.31 45.99
N SER A 129 35.42 23.09 46.44
CA SER A 129 35.55 23.99 47.58
C SER A 129 35.81 23.25 48.90
N VAL A 130 35.17 22.09 49.11
CA VAL A 130 35.40 21.22 50.27
C VAL A 130 36.79 20.57 50.19
N ARG A 131 37.22 20.13 49.01
CA ARG A 131 38.57 19.57 48.77
C ARG A 131 39.67 20.59 49.06
N GLU A 132 39.43 21.87 48.78
CA GLU A 132 40.34 22.98 49.08
C GLU A 132 40.29 23.45 50.54
N GLY A 133 39.46 22.83 51.39
CA GLY A 133 39.36 23.16 52.81
C GLY A 133 38.67 24.49 53.11
N LYS A 134 37.88 25.03 52.17
CA LYS A 134 37.19 26.31 52.34
C LYS A 134 35.93 26.15 53.19
N ASN A 135 35.75 27.01 54.20
CA ASN A 135 34.50 27.11 54.94
C ASN A 135 33.46 27.84 54.09
N LEU A 136 32.37 27.14 53.74
CA LEU A 136 31.32 27.67 52.88
C LEU A 136 30.22 28.39 53.68
N PRO A 137 29.72 29.55 53.21
CA PRO A 137 28.59 30.25 53.83
C PRO A 137 27.31 29.41 53.84
N SER A 138 26.45 29.60 54.85
CA SER A 138 25.17 28.86 55.00
C SER A 138 24.22 29.02 53.80
N ALA A 139 24.28 30.16 53.11
CA ALA A 139 23.52 30.41 51.89
C ALA A 139 23.95 29.47 50.75
N THR A 140 25.25 29.23 50.59
CA THR A 140 25.81 28.31 49.58
C THR A 140 25.44 26.86 49.88
N LEU A 141 25.42 26.45 51.16
CA LEU A 141 25.00 25.11 51.56
C LEU A 141 23.52 24.83 51.26
N LYS A 142 22.64 25.84 51.36
CA LYS A 142 21.23 25.71 50.97
C LYS A 142 21.06 25.52 49.46
N ILE A 143 21.84 26.23 48.65
CA ILE A 143 21.83 26.10 47.19
C ILE A 143 22.31 24.69 46.79
N VAL A 144 23.37 24.18 47.43
CA VAL A 144 23.88 22.82 47.22
C VAL A 144 22.85 21.75 47.60
N ALA A 145 22.15 21.92 48.73
CA ALA A 145 21.08 21.01 49.13
C ALA A 145 19.91 21.00 48.14
N GLN A 146 19.53 22.17 47.61
CA GLN A 146 18.49 22.28 46.59
C GLN A 146 18.92 21.64 45.27
N SER A 147 20.14 21.90 44.80
CA SER A 147 20.70 21.26 43.60
C SER A 147 20.80 19.75 43.75
N SER A 148 21.17 19.24 44.93
CA SER A 148 21.16 17.80 45.21
C SER A 148 19.75 17.21 45.15
N SER A 149 18.74 17.90 45.67
CA SER A 149 17.35 17.45 45.62
C SER A 149 16.80 17.43 44.18
N ASN A 150 17.17 18.44 43.37
CA ASN A 150 16.77 18.52 41.98
C ASN A 150 17.39 17.39 41.15
N VAL A 151 18.68 17.07 41.38
CA VAL A 151 19.37 15.94 40.72
C VAL A 151 18.72 14.60 41.08
N VAL A 152 18.35 14.39 42.34
CA VAL A 152 17.65 13.17 42.78
C VAL A 152 16.27 13.06 42.13
N ALA A 153 15.49 14.14 42.12
CA ALA A 153 14.17 14.13 41.49
C ALA A 153 14.24 13.92 39.97
N ALA A 154 15.26 14.48 39.29
CA ALA A 154 15.51 14.24 37.88
C ALA A 154 15.94 12.78 37.62
N TYR A 155 16.73 12.18 38.52
CA TYR A 155 17.10 10.77 38.44
C TYR A 155 15.89 9.84 38.62
N GLU A 156 15.03 10.11 39.61
CA GLU A 156 13.80 9.32 39.83
C GLU A 156 12.85 9.41 38.63
N ARG A 157 12.69 10.60 38.04
CA ARG A 157 11.88 10.79 36.83
C ARG A 157 12.45 10.02 35.63
N SER A 158 13.78 9.97 35.50
CA SER A 158 14.45 9.16 34.47
C SER A 158 14.25 7.66 34.67
N GLU A 159 14.31 7.16 35.91
CA GLU A 159 14.06 5.75 36.19
C GLU A 159 12.63 5.36 35.79
N GLU A 160 11.65 6.22 36.08
CA GLU A 160 10.25 6.00 35.69
C GLU A 160 10.06 6.04 34.17
N GLU A 161 10.63 7.03 33.49
CA GLU A 161 10.60 7.12 32.02
C GLU A 161 11.28 5.91 31.37
N ARG A 162 12.39 5.41 31.94
CA ARG A 162 13.08 4.20 31.46
C ARG A 162 12.22 2.96 31.67
N ARG A 163 11.44 2.91 32.75
CA ARG A 163 10.49 1.83 33.04
C ARG A 163 9.33 1.84 32.06
N GLU A 164 8.73 3.01 31.81
CA GLU A 164 7.66 3.18 30.81
C GLU A 164 8.16 2.86 29.40
N GLN A 165 9.36 3.33 29.03
CA GLN A 165 9.97 2.99 27.75
C GLN A 165 10.31 1.49 27.64
N ALA A 166 10.73 0.84 28.72
CA ALA A 166 10.93 -0.61 28.74
C ALA A 166 9.60 -1.37 28.59
N GLU A 167 8.52 -0.91 29.22
CA GLU A 167 7.19 -1.50 29.05
C GLU A 167 6.65 -1.30 27.62
N VAL A 168 6.82 -0.11 27.04
CA VAL A 168 6.47 0.17 25.64
C VAL A 168 7.34 -0.65 24.67
N SER A 169 8.64 -0.77 24.94
CA SER A 169 9.56 -1.58 24.12
C SER A 169 9.24 -3.06 24.21
N VAL A 170 8.88 -3.59 25.38
CA VAL A 170 8.41 -4.97 25.53
C VAL A 170 7.07 -5.18 24.82
N GLY A 171 6.17 -4.19 24.84
CA GLY A 171 4.95 -4.18 24.06
C GLY A 171 5.22 -4.26 22.55
N ILE A 172 6.09 -3.39 22.04
CA ILE A 172 6.51 -3.37 20.63
C ILE A 172 7.23 -4.67 20.26
N LEU A 173 8.09 -5.23 21.11
CA LEU A 173 8.77 -6.50 20.87
C LEU A 173 7.78 -7.67 20.83
N ASN A 174 6.74 -7.66 21.65
CA ASN A 174 5.68 -8.66 21.60
C ASN A 174 4.85 -8.53 20.31
N ASP A 175 4.50 -7.31 19.91
CA ASP A 175 3.77 -7.03 18.67
C ASP A 175 4.62 -7.36 17.43
N MET A 176 5.92 -7.11 17.47
CA MET A 176 6.88 -7.52 16.46
C MET A 176 7.01 -9.04 16.42
N ASN A 177 7.09 -9.73 17.55
CA ASN A 177 7.20 -11.19 17.57
C ASN A 177 5.93 -11.87 17.01
N ASN A 178 4.75 -11.28 17.30
CA ASN A 178 3.48 -11.70 16.69
C ASN A 178 3.48 -11.44 15.18
N SER A 179 3.91 -10.25 14.74
CA SER A 179 4.02 -9.90 13.32
C SER A 179 5.06 -10.78 12.59
N LEU A 180 6.12 -11.20 13.27
CA LEU A 180 7.17 -12.07 12.74
C LEU A 180 6.72 -13.53 12.67
N ALA A 181 5.84 -13.96 13.59
CA ALA A 181 5.13 -15.23 13.49
C ALA A 181 4.14 -15.24 12.31
N ASP A 182 3.42 -14.14 12.08
CA ASP A 182 2.53 -13.96 10.93
C ASP A 182 3.31 -13.92 9.62
N LEU A 183 4.43 -13.21 9.57
CA LEU A 183 5.34 -13.18 8.41
C LEU A 183 5.97 -14.56 8.14
N LYS A 184 6.39 -15.30 9.18
CA LYS A 184 6.87 -16.69 9.00
C LYS A 184 5.79 -17.61 8.47
N THR A 185 4.54 -17.43 8.91
CA THR A 185 3.38 -18.18 8.43
C THR A 185 3.08 -17.82 6.98
N TYR A 186 3.10 -16.52 6.63
CA TYR A 186 2.94 -16.04 5.26
C TYR A 186 4.06 -16.54 4.35
N ALA A 187 5.32 -16.50 4.79
CA ALA A 187 6.46 -17.01 4.05
C ALA A 187 6.39 -18.53 3.82
N ARG A 188 5.94 -19.30 4.83
CA ARG A 188 5.69 -20.74 4.68
C ARG A 188 4.56 -21.02 3.69
N ASN A 189 3.45 -20.28 3.78
CA ASN A 189 2.30 -20.43 2.89
C ASN A 189 2.67 -20.03 1.45
N SER A 190 3.44 -18.96 1.28
CA SER A 190 3.94 -18.50 -0.02
C SER A 190 4.96 -19.48 -0.61
N LYS A 191 5.88 -20.02 0.20
CA LYS A 191 6.81 -21.08 -0.24
C LYS A 191 6.07 -22.36 -0.62
N ALA A 192 5.03 -22.74 0.12
CA ALA A 192 4.18 -23.89 -0.21
C ALA A 192 3.38 -23.65 -1.50
N ALA A 193 2.84 -22.45 -1.69
CA ALA A 193 2.14 -22.05 -2.91
C ALA A 193 3.09 -22.00 -4.13
N LEU A 194 4.31 -21.50 -3.95
CA LEU A 194 5.37 -21.51 -4.97
C LEU A 194 5.83 -22.93 -5.28
N ALA A 195 5.99 -23.79 -4.29
CA ALA A 195 6.33 -25.20 -4.51
C ALA A 195 5.20 -25.95 -5.22
N ALA A 196 3.93 -25.66 -4.90
CA ALA A 196 2.77 -26.22 -5.58
C ALA A 196 2.64 -25.69 -7.02
N ALA A 197 2.89 -24.40 -7.25
CA ALA A 197 2.93 -23.81 -8.58
C ALA A 197 4.11 -24.35 -9.41
N GLN A 198 5.29 -24.50 -8.82
CA GLN A 198 6.45 -25.10 -9.48
C GLN A 198 6.23 -26.57 -9.78
N ALA A 199 5.57 -27.32 -8.89
CA ALA A 199 5.17 -28.69 -9.14
C ALA A 199 4.13 -28.78 -10.27
N GLN A 200 3.19 -27.82 -10.36
CA GLN A 200 2.26 -27.71 -11.49
C GLN A 200 2.95 -27.34 -12.81
N ILE A 201 3.94 -26.44 -12.79
CA ILE A 201 4.75 -26.08 -13.97
C ILE A 201 5.58 -27.28 -14.45
N ASN A 202 6.23 -27.99 -13.52
CA ASN A 202 7.09 -29.13 -13.84
C ASN A 202 6.28 -30.37 -14.26
N SER A 203 5.06 -30.56 -13.74
CA SER A 203 4.15 -31.62 -14.20
C SER A 203 3.43 -31.28 -15.51
N ALA A 204 3.37 -30.01 -15.91
CA ALA A 204 2.85 -29.56 -17.20
C ALA A 204 3.87 -29.64 -18.35
N HIS A 205 5.12 -30.07 -18.11
CA HIS A 205 6.17 -30.17 -19.14
C HIS A 205 6.30 -31.55 -19.81
N VAL A 206 5.31 -32.44 -19.65
CA VAL A 206 5.20 -33.66 -20.45
C VAL A 206 3.86 -33.71 -21.17
N ALA A 207 3.61 -32.75 -22.07
CA ALA A 207 2.76 -32.92 -23.26
C ALA A 207 2.73 -31.64 -24.10
N GLY A 208 3.26 -31.72 -25.33
CA GLY A 208 2.79 -30.97 -26.50
C GLY A 208 2.92 -29.44 -26.51
N SER A 209 3.85 -28.96 -27.34
CA SER A 209 3.93 -27.62 -27.95
C SER A 209 2.65 -26.75 -27.88
N ALA A 210 2.53 -25.95 -26.81
CA ALA A 210 1.72 -24.73 -26.77
C ALA A 210 2.36 -23.80 -25.72
N GLY A 211 2.57 -22.53 -26.08
CA GLY A 211 3.28 -21.55 -25.25
C GLY A 211 2.67 -21.33 -23.86
N PRO A 212 3.37 -20.58 -22.98
CA PRO A 212 2.98 -20.40 -21.59
C PRO A 212 1.55 -19.85 -21.46
N ARG A 213 0.65 -20.64 -20.85
CA ARG A 213 -0.73 -20.23 -20.53
C ARG A 213 -0.69 -19.30 -19.30
N ILE A 214 -0.61 -17.99 -19.54
CA ILE A 214 -0.81 -16.98 -18.48
C ILE A 214 -2.28 -17.04 -18.05
N THR A 215 -2.53 -17.45 -16.81
CA THR A 215 -3.89 -17.56 -16.23
C THR A 215 -4.25 -16.37 -15.34
N ASN A 216 -3.26 -15.60 -14.89
CA ASN A 216 -3.45 -14.46 -14.01
C ASN A 216 -3.03 -13.16 -14.71
N PHE A 217 -3.97 -12.21 -14.79
CA PHE A 217 -3.74 -10.88 -15.34
C PHE A 217 -3.77 -9.84 -14.22
N PRO A 218 -2.83 -8.88 -14.17
CA PRO A 218 -2.85 -7.83 -13.17
C PRO A 218 -3.99 -6.84 -13.43
N PRO A 219 -4.54 -6.20 -12.39
CA PRO A 219 -5.51 -5.13 -12.57
C PRO A 219 -4.96 -3.97 -13.38
N VAL A 220 -5.85 -3.33 -14.13
CA VAL A 220 -5.55 -2.28 -15.10
C VAL A 220 -6.10 -0.95 -14.59
N ASN A 221 -5.22 0.05 -14.44
CA ASN A 221 -5.59 1.36 -13.92
C ASN A 221 -6.08 2.30 -15.03
N TYR A 222 -7.33 2.74 -14.92
CA TYR A 222 -7.94 3.69 -15.84
C TYR A 222 -8.08 5.07 -15.20
N GLN A 223 -7.49 6.09 -15.83
CA GLN A 223 -7.48 7.48 -15.37
C GLN A 223 -8.26 8.44 -16.29
N GLY A 224 -9.04 7.93 -17.24
CA GLY A 224 -9.79 8.78 -18.17
C GLY A 224 -11.17 9.22 -17.62
N ASN A 225 -11.82 10.12 -18.36
CA ASN A 225 -13.11 10.70 -17.96
C ASN A 225 -14.34 9.88 -18.38
N LYS A 226 -14.19 8.91 -19.29
CA LYS A 226 -15.30 8.04 -19.71
C LYS A 226 -15.82 7.23 -18.51
N PRO A 227 -17.12 7.24 -18.19
CA PRO A 227 -17.67 6.47 -17.09
C PRO A 227 -17.52 4.97 -17.34
N ILE A 228 -17.04 4.25 -16.31
CA ILE A 228 -16.91 2.79 -16.33
C ILE A 228 -17.73 2.23 -15.18
N TYR A 229 -18.83 1.54 -15.45
CA TYR A 229 -19.64 0.84 -14.47
C TYR A 229 -19.01 -0.53 -14.18
N ARG A 230 -18.46 -0.70 -12.98
CA ARG A 230 -17.63 -1.86 -12.61
C ARG A 230 -18.43 -2.87 -11.81
N VAL A 231 -18.58 -4.09 -12.34
CA VAL A 231 -19.28 -5.18 -11.67
C VAL A 231 -18.31 -6.34 -11.45
N LYS A 232 -18.06 -6.69 -10.19
CA LYS A 232 -17.26 -7.87 -9.84
C LYS A 232 -18.16 -9.03 -9.45
N ASP A 233 -18.11 -10.12 -10.18
CA ASP A 233 -18.82 -11.36 -9.83
C ASP A 233 -17.94 -12.20 -8.87
N LEU A 234 -18.47 -12.48 -7.69
CA LEU A 234 -17.79 -13.20 -6.61
C LEU A 234 -18.25 -14.67 -6.49
N GLY A 235 -19.16 -15.13 -7.35
CA GLY A 235 -19.71 -16.47 -7.16
C GLY A 235 -20.49 -17.02 -8.35
N HIS A 236 -20.17 -16.58 -9.57
CA HIS A 236 -20.89 -16.92 -10.80
C HIS A 236 -22.40 -16.68 -10.64
N MET A 237 -22.75 -15.43 -10.38
CA MET A 237 -24.14 -15.05 -10.10
C MET A 237 -25.06 -15.45 -11.26
N LYS A 238 -26.09 -16.24 -10.94
CA LYS A 238 -27.12 -16.63 -11.90
C LYS A 238 -27.80 -15.39 -12.48
N TYR A 239 -28.03 -15.44 -13.80
CA TYR A 239 -28.68 -14.41 -14.61
C TYR A 239 -27.91 -13.09 -14.75
N LEU A 240 -26.67 -13.00 -14.27
CA LEU A 240 -25.87 -11.78 -14.39
C LEU A 240 -25.71 -11.33 -15.85
N THR A 241 -25.45 -12.26 -16.79
CA THR A 241 -25.31 -11.90 -18.22
C THR A 241 -26.57 -11.21 -18.74
N SER A 242 -27.73 -11.85 -18.57
CA SER A 242 -29.02 -11.31 -19.04
C SER A 242 -29.36 -9.98 -18.37
N PHE A 243 -29.08 -9.85 -17.07
CA PHE A 243 -29.30 -8.63 -16.32
C PHE A 243 -28.42 -7.47 -16.79
N MET A 244 -27.13 -7.73 -17.08
CA MET A 244 -26.20 -6.74 -17.60
C MET A 244 -26.49 -6.34 -19.06
N LEU A 245 -26.99 -7.28 -19.87
CA LEU A 245 -27.53 -6.95 -21.20
C LEU A 245 -28.73 -6.01 -21.10
N GLY A 246 -29.66 -6.28 -20.19
CA GLY A 246 -30.78 -5.37 -19.94
C GLY A 246 -30.34 -4.00 -19.38
N LEU A 247 -29.28 -3.95 -18.56
CA LEU A 247 -28.71 -2.68 -18.09
C LEU A 247 -28.15 -1.86 -19.26
N ARG A 248 -27.44 -2.51 -20.17
CA ARG A 248 -26.92 -1.87 -21.38
C ARG A 248 -28.05 -1.22 -22.18
N ASP A 249 -29.15 -1.94 -22.39
CA ASP A 249 -30.32 -1.43 -23.12
C ASP A 249 -31.02 -0.31 -22.34
N TYR A 250 -31.14 -0.44 -21.01
CA TYR A 250 -31.66 0.63 -20.15
C TYR A 250 -30.83 1.93 -20.29
N LEU A 251 -29.51 1.85 -20.19
CA LEU A 251 -28.63 3.01 -20.37
C LEU A 251 -28.75 3.62 -21.77
N GLN A 252 -28.90 2.77 -22.79
CA GLN A 252 -29.03 3.20 -24.17
C GLN A 252 -30.36 3.93 -24.42
N ASP A 253 -31.46 3.32 -24.00
CA ASP A 253 -32.80 3.75 -24.40
C ASP A 253 -33.42 4.76 -23.42
N ARG A 254 -33.01 4.74 -22.14
CA ARG A 254 -33.55 5.64 -21.10
C ARG A 254 -32.62 6.80 -20.77
N LEU A 255 -31.31 6.54 -20.72
CA LEU A 255 -30.31 7.57 -20.40
C LEU A 255 -29.60 8.14 -21.63
N ASN A 256 -30.00 7.72 -22.84
CA ASN A 256 -29.41 8.16 -24.12
C ASN A 256 -27.88 7.99 -24.17
N MET A 257 -27.36 6.97 -23.49
CA MET A 257 -25.94 6.64 -23.51
C MET A 257 -25.62 5.68 -24.66
N ARG A 258 -24.34 5.55 -25.01
CA ARG A 258 -23.83 4.53 -25.93
C ARG A 258 -22.90 3.61 -25.14
N PRO A 259 -23.45 2.73 -24.28
CA PRO A 259 -22.64 1.86 -23.45
C PRO A 259 -22.04 0.71 -24.26
N ARG A 260 -20.78 0.42 -23.98
CA ARG A 260 -20.15 -0.85 -24.36
C ARG A 260 -20.19 -1.82 -23.20
N LEU A 261 -20.57 -3.08 -23.44
CA LEU A 261 -20.55 -4.12 -22.42
C LEU A 261 -19.37 -5.07 -22.65
N ILE A 262 -18.53 -5.22 -21.63
CA ILE A 262 -17.33 -6.06 -21.65
C ILE A 262 -17.46 -7.11 -20.56
N PHE A 263 -17.44 -8.38 -20.95
CA PHE A 263 -17.32 -9.51 -20.02
C PHE A 263 -15.87 -10.00 -20.00
N ILE A 264 -15.28 -10.04 -18.81
CA ILE A 264 -13.97 -10.62 -18.55
C ILE A 264 -14.20 -11.97 -17.89
N GLU A 265 -13.90 -13.04 -18.61
CA GLU A 265 -14.09 -14.40 -18.17
C GLU A 265 -12.76 -15.04 -17.77
N SER A 266 -12.82 -16.01 -16.86
CA SER A 266 -11.66 -16.87 -16.60
C SER A 266 -11.36 -17.73 -17.86
N PRO A 267 -10.08 -17.99 -18.19
CA PRO A 267 -9.71 -18.78 -19.36
C PRO A 267 -10.22 -20.23 -19.20
N SER A 268 -11.28 -20.56 -19.93
CA SER A 268 -11.93 -21.87 -19.91
C SER A 268 -12.66 -22.15 -21.22
N GLU A 269 -12.44 -23.31 -21.82
CA GLU A 269 -13.17 -23.74 -23.02
C GLU A 269 -14.68 -23.88 -22.78
N VAL A 270 -15.08 -24.17 -21.54
CA VAL A 270 -16.50 -24.24 -21.15
C VAL A 270 -17.15 -22.87 -21.30
N ASN A 271 -16.48 -21.79 -20.88
CA ASN A 271 -16.99 -20.43 -21.02
C ASN A 271 -17.09 -20.03 -22.49
N HIS A 272 -16.07 -20.35 -23.29
CA HIS A 272 -16.09 -20.12 -24.74
C HIS A 272 -17.25 -20.86 -25.43
N THR A 273 -17.52 -22.10 -25.04
CA THR A 273 -18.61 -22.90 -25.60
C THR A 273 -19.98 -22.37 -25.17
N HIS A 274 -20.11 -21.97 -23.91
CA HIS A 274 -21.35 -21.47 -23.32
C HIS A 274 -21.76 -20.10 -23.88
N TYR A 275 -20.79 -19.23 -24.16
CA TYR A 275 -20.98 -17.88 -24.71
C TYR A 275 -20.47 -17.76 -26.16
N ARG A 276 -20.53 -18.84 -26.94
CA ARG A 276 -19.99 -18.90 -28.31
C ARG A 276 -20.70 -17.96 -29.29
N GLU A 277 -21.94 -17.58 -28.98
CA GLU A 277 -22.74 -16.66 -29.77
C GLU A 277 -22.31 -15.19 -29.64
N PHE A 278 -21.48 -14.87 -28.64
CA PHE A 278 -20.97 -13.53 -28.42
C PHE A 278 -19.59 -13.35 -29.08
N THR A 279 -19.26 -12.10 -29.36
CA THR A 279 -17.96 -11.73 -29.94
C THR A 279 -16.85 -11.86 -28.89
N TRP A 280 -15.92 -12.78 -29.12
CA TRP A 280 -14.71 -12.94 -28.32
C TRP A 280 -13.57 -12.13 -28.91
N VAL A 281 -12.84 -11.40 -28.07
CA VAL A 281 -11.74 -10.53 -28.48
C VAL A 281 -10.49 -10.79 -27.64
N ASP A 282 -9.33 -10.62 -28.27
CA ASP A 282 -8.03 -10.62 -27.61
C ASP A 282 -7.11 -9.53 -28.19
N ASP A 283 -5.94 -9.37 -27.58
CA ASP A 283 -4.96 -8.35 -27.97
C ASP A 283 -4.26 -8.64 -29.30
N SER A 284 -4.36 -9.87 -29.83
CA SER A 284 -3.76 -10.25 -31.11
C SER A 284 -4.54 -9.71 -32.32
N MET A 285 -5.81 -9.33 -32.13
CA MET A 285 -6.64 -8.75 -33.18
C MET A 285 -6.09 -7.40 -33.67
N SER A 286 -6.11 -7.18 -34.97
CA SER A 286 -5.73 -5.89 -35.57
C SER A 286 -6.71 -4.78 -35.15
N ASP A 287 -6.22 -3.55 -34.96
CA ASP A 287 -7.05 -2.43 -34.45
C ASP A 287 -8.29 -2.11 -35.30
N GLY A 288 -8.27 -2.46 -36.59
CA GLY A 288 -9.41 -2.29 -37.51
C GLY A 288 -10.41 -3.45 -37.53
N ASP A 289 -10.21 -4.49 -36.71
CA ASP A 289 -11.09 -5.66 -36.69
C ASP A 289 -12.50 -5.26 -36.21
N PRO A 290 -13.57 -5.50 -37.01
CA PRO A 290 -14.95 -5.19 -36.61
C PRO A 290 -15.36 -5.83 -35.28
N ALA A 291 -14.78 -6.98 -34.91
CA ALA A 291 -15.04 -7.65 -33.64
C ALA A 291 -14.64 -6.79 -32.42
N LEU A 292 -13.54 -6.02 -32.53
CA LEU A 292 -13.09 -5.06 -31.52
C LEU A 292 -14.06 -3.88 -31.36
N HIS A 293 -15.10 -3.81 -32.16
CA HIS A 293 -16.07 -2.72 -32.17
C HIS A 293 -17.49 -3.21 -31.94
N ALA A 294 -17.66 -4.48 -31.57
CA ALA A 294 -18.95 -5.00 -31.15
C ALA A 294 -19.40 -4.32 -29.84
N PRO A 295 -20.71 -4.03 -29.69
CA PRO A 295 -21.25 -3.39 -28.49
C PRO A 295 -21.22 -4.29 -27.25
N VAL A 296 -21.14 -5.60 -27.44
CA VAL A 296 -20.97 -6.61 -26.40
C VAL A 296 -19.77 -7.47 -26.77
N VAL A 297 -18.78 -7.56 -25.89
CA VAL A 297 -17.57 -8.34 -26.11
C VAL A 297 -17.22 -9.19 -24.91
N PHE A 298 -16.62 -10.34 -25.17
CA PHE A 298 -16.08 -11.26 -24.18
C PHE A 298 -14.57 -11.37 -24.37
N THR A 299 -13.83 -11.48 -23.27
CA THR A 299 -12.40 -11.79 -23.34
C THR A 299 -11.99 -12.69 -22.18
N SER A 300 -11.08 -13.62 -22.46
CA SER A 300 -10.38 -14.43 -21.46
C SER A 300 -8.94 -13.97 -21.23
N LYS A 301 -8.50 -12.93 -21.95
CA LYS A 301 -7.15 -12.36 -21.90
C LYS A 301 -7.22 -10.83 -21.69
N PRO A 302 -7.60 -10.36 -20.50
CA PRO A 302 -7.77 -8.94 -20.18
C PRO A 302 -6.42 -8.21 -20.04
N THR A 303 -5.62 -8.12 -21.10
CA THR A 303 -4.38 -7.33 -21.08
C THR A 303 -4.70 -5.83 -21.04
N ALA A 304 -3.77 -5.02 -20.53
CA ALA A 304 -3.93 -3.57 -20.48
C ALA A 304 -4.14 -2.97 -21.88
N ALA A 305 -3.40 -3.46 -22.88
CA ALA A 305 -3.55 -3.04 -24.28
C ALA A 305 -4.95 -3.33 -24.83
N LEU A 306 -5.50 -4.51 -24.56
CA LEU A 306 -6.87 -4.84 -24.96
C LEU A 306 -7.89 -3.97 -24.21
N LEU A 307 -7.89 -4.02 -22.88
CA LEU A 307 -8.91 -3.37 -22.07
C LEU A 307 -8.89 -1.85 -22.23
N LEU A 308 -7.73 -1.19 -22.08
CA LEU A 308 -7.65 0.27 -22.14
C LEU A 308 -7.72 0.77 -23.57
N ASP A 309 -6.80 0.31 -24.41
CA ASP A 309 -6.52 0.98 -25.68
C ASP A 309 -7.51 0.57 -26.76
N LYS A 310 -7.87 -0.72 -26.83
CA LYS A 310 -8.80 -1.24 -27.85
C LYS A 310 -10.26 -1.17 -27.43
N LEU A 311 -10.57 -1.47 -26.15
CA LEU A 311 -11.96 -1.63 -25.71
C LEU A 311 -12.56 -0.38 -25.04
N ILE A 312 -11.93 0.09 -23.96
CA ILE A 312 -12.45 1.19 -23.12
C ILE A 312 -12.33 2.54 -23.84
N LYS A 313 -11.21 2.83 -24.49
CA LYS A 313 -10.98 4.11 -25.17
C LYS A 313 -11.71 4.26 -26.52
N ASP A 314 -12.42 3.24 -27.01
CA ASP A 314 -13.17 3.32 -28.28
C ASP A 314 -14.22 4.46 -28.24
N ASN A 315 -14.02 5.48 -29.08
CA ASN A 315 -14.80 6.71 -29.09
C ASN A 315 -16.24 6.54 -29.62
N ARG A 316 -16.59 5.39 -30.19
CA ARG A 316 -17.99 5.07 -30.53
C ARG A 316 -18.89 4.97 -29.30
N TYR A 317 -18.30 4.64 -28.15
CA TYR A 317 -18.99 4.43 -26.90
C TYR A 317 -18.61 5.53 -25.90
N ASN A 318 -19.62 6.14 -25.28
CA ASN A 318 -19.43 7.18 -24.26
C ASN A 318 -19.50 6.64 -22.83
N ALA A 319 -19.74 5.33 -22.66
CA ALA A 319 -19.74 4.66 -21.37
C ALA A 319 -19.34 3.19 -21.53
N VAL A 320 -18.85 2.58 -20.46
CA VAL A 320 -18.47 1.16 -20.44
C VAL A 320 -19.12 0.49 -19.24
N ILE A 321 -19.72 -0.68 -19.43
CA ILE A 321 -20.05 -1.62 -18.37
C ILE A 321 -18.99 -2.72 -18.44
N CYS A 322 -18.23 -2.90 -17.37
CA CYS A 322 -17.22 -3.94 -17.27
C CYS A 322 -17.65 -4.95 -16.21
N VAL A 323 -17.83 -6.20 -16.62
CA VAL A 323 -18.24 -7.31 -15.77
C VAL A 323 -17.05 -8.26 -15.64
N ASP A 324 -16.44 -8.28 -14.48
CA ASP A 324 -15.29 -9.12 -14.16
C ASP A 324 -15.74 -10.39 -13.42
N ARG A 325 -15.52 -11.54 -14.05
CA ARG A 325 -15.82 -12.89 -13.51
C ARG A 325 -14.57 -13.70 -13.22
N THR A 326 -13.41 -13.05 -13.19
CA THR A 326 -12.16 -13.71 -12.81
C THR A 326 -12.20 -14.04 -11.32
N VAL A 327 -11.76 -15.25 -10.96
CA VAL A 327 -11.90 -15.77 -9.58
C VAL A 327 -10.67 -15.50 -8.70
N HIS A 328 -9.61 -14.94 -9.27
CA HIS A 328 -8.29 -14.84 -8.62
C HIS A 328 -8.15 -13.65 -7.66
N SER A 329 -9.11 -12.72 -7.66
CA SER A 329 -9.12 -11.56 -6.77
C SER A 329 -10.55 -11.07 -6.54
N HIS A 330 -10.82 -10.52 -5.36
CA HIS A 330 -12.06 -9.81 -5.04
C HIS A 330 -12.06 -8.39 -5.57
N SER A 331 -10.89 -7.88 -5.97
CA SER A 331 -10.79 -6.62 -6.69
C SER A 331 -11.21 -6.80 -8.14
N HIS A 332 -11.83 -5.75 -8.68
CA HIS A 332 -12.20 -5.70 -10.09
C HIS A 332 -10.95 -5.50 -10.97
N MET A 333 -10.90 -6.17 -12.12
CA MET A 333 -9.79 -6.10 -13.08
C MET A 333 -9.50 -4.67 -13.55
N VAL A 334 -10.50 -3.80 -13.62
CA VAL A 334 -10.33 -2.36 -13.91
C VAL A 334 -10.39 -1.56 -12.62
N ILE A 335 -9.30 -0.87 -12.28
CA ILE A 335 -9.17 0.03 -11.12
C ILE A 335 -9.09 1.49 -11.57
N GLY A 336 -9.32 2.44 -10.66
CA GLY A 336 -9.30 3.88 -10.95
C GLY A 336 -10.46 4.67 -10.34
N ASN A 337 -10.53 5.97 -10.67
CA ASN A 337 -11.37 6.97 -10.00
C ASN A 337 -12.81 7.08 -10.53
N ALA A 338 -13.18 6.35 -11.60
CA ALA A 338 -14.36 6.68 -12.41
C ALA A 338 -15.74 6.22 -11.85
N SER A 339 -15.81 5.28 -10.90
CA SER A 339 -17.05 4.78 -10.29
C SER A 339 -16.76 3.91 -9.07
N ARG A 340 -17.74 3.50 -8.26
CA ARG A 340 -17.56 2.44 -7.25
C ARG A 340 -17.76 1.06 -7.88
N THR A 341 -17.05 0.04 -7.39
CA THR A 341 -17.32 -1.35 -7.77
C THR A 341 -18.59 -1.85 -7.10
N VAL A 342 -19.52 -2.37 -7.91
CA VAL A 342 -20.66 -3.17 -7.45
C VAL A 342 -20.25 -4.64 -7.48
N TYR A 343 -20.64 -5.38 -6.44
CA TYR A 343 -20.33 -6.80 -6.33
C TYR A 343 -21.58 -7.63 -6.65
N ALA A 344 -21.42 -8.72 -7.39
CA ALA A 344 -22.48 -9.65 -7.73
C ALA A 344 -22.22 -11.01 -7.09
N ALA A 345 -23.24 -11.62 -6.48
CA ALA A 345 -23.14 -12.91 -5.83
C ALA A 345 -24.44 -13.71 -5.93
N ASN A 346 -24.36 -15.04 -5.88
CA ASN A 346 -25.57 -15.86 -5.82
C ASN A 346 -26.36 -15.65 -4.52
N GLY A 347 -25.65 -15.41 -3.41
CA GLY A 347 -26.23 -15.08 -2.12
C GLY A 347 -25.14 -14.76 -1.10
N LEU A 348 -25.53 -14.56 0.16
CA LEU A 348 -24.58 -14.19 1.23
C LEU A 348 -23.51 -15.26 1.49
N SER A 349 -23.77 -16.53 1.19
CA SER A 349 -22.77 -17.59 1.31
C SER A 349 -21.56 -17.39 0.42
N SER A 350 -21.72 -16.76 -0.75
CA SER A 350 -20.61 -16.45 -1.67
C SER A 350 -19.65 -15.39 -1.12
N ILE A 351 -20.05 -14.65 -0.09
CA ILE A 351 -19.25 -13.60 0.53
C ILE A 351 -18.90 -13.85 2.00
N ALA A 352 -19.29 -15.00 2.54
CA ALA A 352 -19.14 -15.32 3.96
C ALA A 352 -17.68 -15.32 4.45
N GLY A 353 -16.72 -15.52 3.53
CA GLY A 353 -15.28 -15.49 3.83
C GLY A 353 -14.66 -14.09 3.87
N TYR A 354 -15.40 -13.02 3.56
CA TYR A 354 -14.87 -11.66 3.54
C TYR A 354 -15.13 -10.93 4.85
N VAL A 355 -14.06 -10.41 5.46
CA VAL A 355 -14.15 -9.52 6.62
C VAL A 355 -14.56 -8.12 6.16
N ASN A 356 -15.53 -7.50 6.84
CA ASN A 356 -16.02 -6.13 6.58
C ASN A 356 -16.46 -5.89 5.12
N PHE A 357 -17.15 -6.86 4.52
CA PHE A 357 -17.62 -6.74 3.14
C PHE A 357 -18.66 -5.61 2.97
N PRO A 358 -18.54 -4.75 1.93
CA PRO A 358 -19.48 -3.65 1.70
C PRO A 358 -20.82 -4.17 1.15
N LEU A 359 -21.69 -4.66 2.04
CA LEU A 359 -23.00 -5.21 1.71
C LEU A 359 -23.85 -4.22 0.90
N GLU A 360 -23.74 -2.93 1.17
CA GLU A 360 -24.49 -1.88 0.49
C GLU A 360 -24.15 -1.75 -1.00
N ARG A 361 -23.11 -2.45 -1.47
CA ARG A 361 -22.70 -2.53 -2.88
C ARG A 361 -22.92 -3.91 -3.49
N LEU A 362 -23.55 -4.81 -2.76
CA LEU A 362 -23.81 -6.18 -3.19
C LEU A 362 -25.16 -6.28 -3.91
N ILE A 363 -25.15 -6.86 -5.11
CA ILE A 363 -26.35 -7.40 -5.75
C ILE A 363 -26.37 -8.92 -5.61
N THR A 364 -27.54 -9.45 -5.31
CA THR A 364 -27.76 -10.88 -5.08
C THR A 364 -28.69 -11.48 -6.11
N SER A 365 -28.62 -12.80 -6.29
CA SER A 365 -29.55 -13.51 -7.15
C SER A 365 -30.84 -13.83 -6.40
N HIS A 366 -32.00 -13.58 -7.03
CA HIS A 366 -33.37 -13.91 -6.60
C HIS A 366 -33.90 -13.24 -5.33
N THR A 367 -33.10 -13.19 -4.27
CA THR A 367 -33.52 -12.74 -2.94
C THR A 367 -32.81 -11.45 -2.59
N ARG A 368 -33.55 -10.43 -2.17
CA ARG A 368 -32.97 -9.24 -1.53
C ARG A 368 -32.69 -9.54 -0.06
N TYR A 369 -31.46 -9.29 0.37
CA TYR A 369 -31.08 -9.40 1.78
C TYR A 369 -31.03 -8.02 2.43
N ALA A 370 -31.16 -7.97 3.75
CA ALA A 370 -31.02 -6.72 4.49
C ALA A 370 -29.63 -6.13 4.27
N GLY A 371 -29.57 -4.82 4.01
CA GLY A 371 -28.31 -4.12 3.75
C GLY A 371 -27.71 -4.32 2.36
N THR A 372 -28.28 -5.17 1.49
CA THR A 372 -27.78 -5.32 0.11
C THR A 372 -28.36 -4.27 -0.83
N LEU A 373 -27.60 -3.90 -1.87
CA LEU A 373 -27.97 -2.87 -2.84
C LEU A 373 -29.31 -3.20 -3.50
N THR A 374 -29.36 -4.33 -4.18
CA THR A 374 -30.57 -4.83 -4.85
C THR A 374 -30.45 -6.33 -5.12
N TYR A 375 -31.40 -6.90 -5.86
CA TYR A 375 -31.39 -8.29 -6.30
C TYR A 375 -31.80 -8.41 -7.77
N VAL A 376 -31.32 -9.46 -8.42
CA VAL A 376 -31.71 -9.82 -9.78
C VAL A 376 -32.85 -10.84 -9.71
N PRO A 377 -34.08 -10.48 -10.13
CA PRO A 377 -35.20 -11.40 -10.07
C PRO A 377 -35.02 -12.55 -11.06
N MET A 378 -35.57 -13.70 -10.68
CA MET A 378 -35.80 -14.81 -11.59
C MET A 378 -37.18 -14.65 -12.23
N PHE A 379 -37.27 -14.86 -13.53
CA PHE A 379 -38.55 -14.97 -14.20
C PHE A 379 -39.03 -16.42 -14.11
N THR A 380 -40.21 -16.64 -13.53
CA THR A 380 -40.85 -17.95 -13.38
C THR A 380 -41.04 -18.68 -14.72
N GLN A 381 -41.24 -17.92 -15.80
CA GLN A 381 -41.13 -18.39 -17.18
C GLN A 381 -39.92 -17.74 -17.82
N TYR A 382 -38.73 -18.32 -17.60
CA TYR A 382 -37.50 -17.83 -18.20
C TYR A 382 -37.57 -18.04 -19.73
N PRO A 383 -37.54 -16.97 -20.56
CA PRO A 383 -37.71 -17.14 -22.00
C PRO A 383 -36.57 -17.95 -22.63
N ASP A 384 -36.90 -18.92 -23.47
CA ASP A 384 -35.87 -19.67 -24.24
C ASP A 384 -35.18 -18.78 -25.27
N ASN A 385 -35.90 -17.77 -25.79
CA ASN A 385 -35.40 -16.81 -26.75
C ASN A 385 -34.49 -15.76 -26.05
N PRO A 386 -33.20 -15.63 -26.44
CA PRO A 386 -32.27 -14.66 -25.85
C PRO A 386 -32.77 -13.22 -25.86
N ASN A 387 -33.38 -12.76 -26.96
CA ASN A 387 -33.87 -11.38 -27.08
C ASN A 387 -35.03 -11.13 -26.12
N ARG A 388 -35.96 -12.09 -26.00
CA ARG A 388 -37.05 -11.99 -25.02
C ARG A 388 -36.53 -11.93 -23.58
N ARG A 389 -35.45 -12.65 -23.26
CA ARG A 389 -34.80 -12.55 -21.94
C ARG A 389 -34.29 -11.13 -21.69
N VAL A 390 -33.53 -10.59 -22.64
CA VAL A 390 -32.97 -9.24 -22.54
C VAL A 390 -34.11 -8.22 -22.38
N SER A 391 -35.18 -8.31 -23.18
CA SER A 391 -36.34 -7.43 -23.07
C SER A 391 -37.04 -7.52 -21.70
N SER A 392 -37.16 -8.72 -21.11
CA SER A 392 -37.72 -8.87 -19.77
C SER A 392 -36.84 -8.22 -18.70
N TYR A 393 -35.51 -8.37 -18.81
CA TYR A 393 -34.58 -7.74 -17.88
C TYR A 393 -34.53 -6.21 -18.07
N ALA A 394 -34.63 -5.70 -19.30
CA ALA A 394 -34.63 -4.25 -19.59
C ALA A 394 -35.75 -3.47 -18.89
N GLN A 395 -36.82 -4.15 -18.44
CA GLN A 395 -37.92 -3.54 -17.70
C GLN A 395 -37.64 -3.34 -16.21
N LEU A 396 -36.53 -3.86 -15.67
CA LEU A 396 -36.15 -3.79 -14.26
C LEU A 396 -35.59 -2.42 -13.83
N THR A 397 -36.39 -1.37 -14.12
CA THR A 397 -35.99 0.03 -13.96
C THR A 397 -35.51 0.34 -12.54
N SER A 398 -36.23 -0.11 -11.51
CA SER A 398 -35.85 0.17 -10.11
C SER A 398 -34.55 -0.54 -9.70
N GLN A 399 -34.29 -1.73 -10.23
CA GLN A 399 -33.01 -2.43 -10.00
C GLN A 399 -31.86 -1.69 -10.70
N TYR A 400 -32.08 -1.15 -11.90
CA TYR A 400 -31.07 -0.39 -12.62
C TYR A 400 -30.80 0.97 -11.97
N GLU A 401 -31.82 1.68 -11.50
CA GLU A 401 -31.65 2.92 -10.73
C GLU A 401 -30.81 2.68 -9.47
N ALA A 402 -31.12 1.64 -8.69
CA ALA A 402 -30.31 1.25 -7.54
C ALA A 402 -28.86 0.91 -7.94
N LEU A 403 -28.66 0.27 -9.10
CA LEU A 403 -27.32 -0.04 -9.59
C LEU A 403 -26.53 1.24 -9.93
N MET A 404 -27.17 2.23 -10.54
CA MET A 404 -26.56 3.52 -10.85
C MET A 404 -26.13 4.26 -9.58
N GLU A 405 -26.97 4.25 -8.54
CA GLU A 405 -26.60 4.75 -7.21
C GLU A 405 -25.41 3.99 -6.63
N GLY A 406 -25.41 2.66 -6.74
CA GLY A 406 -24.31 1.81 -6.29
C GLY A 406 -22.98 2.09 -6.98
N PHE A 407 -23.00 2.47 -8.27
CA PHE A 407 -21.82 2.93 -9.00
C PHE A 407 -21.34 4.32 -8.54
N GLY A 408 -22.10 5.04 -7.70
CA GLY A 408 -21.85 6.43 -7.36
C GLY A 408 -22.25 7.40 -8.48
N SER A 409 -22.96 6.92 -9.49
CA SER A 409 -23.49 7.73 -10.57
C SER A 409 -24.86 8.23 -10.15
N VAL A 410 -24.92 9.38 -9.48
CA VAL A 410 -26.18 10.09 -9.31
C VAL A 410 -26.60 10.51 -10.72
N ALA A 411 -27.52 9.77 -11.34
CA ALA A 411 -28.21 10.25 -12.51
C ALA A 411 -28.80 11.60 -12.12
N THR A 412 -28.27 12.67 -12.70
CA THR A 412 -28.85 14.00 -12.61
C THR A 412 -30.28 13.88 -13.09
N ARG A 413 -31.24 13.86 -12.14
CA ARG A 413 -32.65 14.04 -12.41
C ARG A 413 -32.78 15.41 -13.06
N SER A 414 -32.95 15.45 -14.38
CA SER A 414 -33.47 16.59 -15.12
C SER A 414 -34.96 16.39 -15.34
#